data_AF-A0A7K9CHS7-F1
#
_entry.id   AF-A0A7K9CHS7-F1
#
_cell.length_a   1.000
_cell.length_b   1.000
_cell.length_c   1.000
_cell.angle_alpha   90.00
_cell.angle_beta   90.00
_cell.angle_gamma   90.00
#
_symmetry.space_group_name_H-M   'P 1'
#
loop_
_entity.id
_entity.type
_entity.pdbx_description
1 polymer ?
#
loop_
_entity_poly.entity_id
_entity_poly.type
_entity_poly.pdbx_seq_one_letter_code
_entity_poly.pdbx_strand_id
1 'polypeptide(L)'
;GVGRVGTARDTLLDVCMDATHHKKVPGPEGQLYGQCAPWREWSCCTANTSQAAHQDQSRLYSFNWDHCGVMPSRCKRHFIQDTCFYECSPNLGPWIRQVDSSWRKERILHVPLCQEDCQQWWDDCQEAFTCKTNWHQGWNWSTG
;
A
#
# COMPACT_ATOMS: atom_id res chain seq x y z
N GLY A 1 22.26 2.91 -32.12
CA GLY A 1 22.61 2.55 -30.74
C GLY A 1 21.77 1.35 -30.35
N VAL A 2 22.39 0.25 -29.95
CA VAL A 2 21.68 -0.98 -29.58
C VAL A 2 21.17 -0.80 -28.15
N GLY A 3 19.85 -0.70 -27.98
CA GLY A 3 19.21 -0.66 -26.66
C GLY A 3 19.48 -1.97 -25.93
N ARG A 4 20.01 -1.87 -24.71
CA ARG A 4 20.26 -3.02 -23.84
C ARG A 4 18.90 -3.61 -23.44
N VAL A 5 18.55 -4.78 -23.96
CA VAL A 5 17.39 -5.55 -23.49
C VAL A 5 17.75 -6.07 -22.10
N GLY A 6 17.14 -5.49 -21.06
CA GLY A 6 17.30 -5.97 -19.69
C GLY A 6 16.82 -7.41 -19.56
N THR A 7 17.45 -8.18 -18.66
CA THR A 7 16.98 -9.53 -18.35
C THR A 7 15.59 -9.49 -17.72
N ALA A 8 14.84 -10.59 -17.73
CA ALA A 8 13.55 -10.69 -17.04
C ALA A 8 13.64 -10.39 -15.52
N ARG A 9 14.84 -10.44 -14.94
CA ARG A 9 15.13 -10.04 -13.56
C ARG A 9 15.22 -8.51 -13.44
N ASP A 10 15.83 -7.85 -14.42
CA ASP A 10 15.99 -6.39 -14.43
C ASP A 10 14.65 -5.68 -14.62
N THR A 11 13.65 -6.34 -15.19
CA THR A 11 12.28 -5.80 -15.32
C THR A 11 11.46 -5.88 -14.04
N LEU A 12 11.97 -6.51 -12.97
CA LEU A 12 11.26 -6.68 -11.69
C LEU A 12 11.84 -5.81 -10.56
N LEU A 13 13.00 -5.17 -10.78
CA LEU A 13 13.66 -4.34 -9.78
C LEU A 13 13.38 -2.86 -10.09
N ASP A 14 13.22 -2.05 -9.04
CA ASP A 14 13.00 -0.61 -9.14
C ASP A 14 11.85 -0.24 -10.08
N VAL A 15 10.69 -0.86 -9.84
CA VAL A 15 9.46 -0.66 -10.62
C VAL A 15 8.31 -0.23 -9.74
N CYS A 16 7.39 0.55 -10.33
CA CYS A 16 6.10 0.83 -9.74
C CYS A 16 5.02 0.01 -10.42
N MET A 17 4.07 -0.45 -9.62
CA MET A 17 2.89 -1.17 -10.09
C MET A 17 1.94 -0.25 -10.85
N ASP A 18 1.29 -0.74 -11.91
CA ASP A 18 0.19 -0.04 -12.60
C ASP A 18 -1.13 -0.22 -11.82
N ALA A 19 -1.23 0.51 -10.71
CA ALA A 19 -2.42 0.61 -9.86
C ALA A 19 -2.86 2.08 -9.71
N THR A 20 -3.88 2.32 -8.88
CA THR A 20 -4.67 3.56 -8.90
C THR A 20 -3.88 4.83 -8.58
N HIS A 21 -2.96 4.79 -7.61
CA HIS A 21 -2.27 5.98 -7.08
C HIS A 21 -0.75 5.94 -7.23
N HIS A 22 -0.23 4.91 -7.90
CA HIS A 22 1.20 4.75 -8.16
C HIS A 22 1.68 5.70 -9.26
N LYS A 23 2.91 6.17 -9.12
CA LYS A 23 3.67 6.80 -10.20
C LYS A 23 4.02 5.75 -11.26
N LYS A 24 4.32 6.20 -12.48
CA LYS A 24 4.75 5.30 -13.56
C LYS A 24 6.12 4.67 -13.33
N VAL A 25 7.02 5.41 -12.68
CA VAL A 25 8.39 4.97 -12.36
C VAL A 25 8.79 5.50 -10.98
N PRO A 26 9.67 4.81 -10.25
CA PRO A 26 10.16 5.32 -8.98
C PRO A 26 10.95 6.62 -9.15
N GLY A 27 11.01 7.40 -8.08
CA GLY A 27 11.89 8.57 -8.01
C GLY A 27 11.80 9.27 -6.65
N PRO A 28 12.70 10.24 -6.40
CA PRO A 28 12.74 10.97 -5.15
C PRO A 28 11.47 11.80 -4.94
N GLU A 29 11.00 11.81 -3.69
CA GLU A 29 9.84 12.51 -3.17
C GLU A 29 10.16 13.02 -1.77
N GLY A 30 10.93 14.11 -1.67
CA GLY A 30 11.42 14.63 -0.37
C GLY A 30 10.33 15.04 0.63
N GLN A 31 9.06 15.08 0.22
CA GLN A 31 7.92 15.55 1.00
C GLN A 31 6.98 14.42 1.46
N LEU A 32 7.43 13.15 1.46
CA LEU A 32 6.60 12.06 1.99
C LEU A 32 6.30 12.26 3.48
N TYR A 33 5.02 12.15 3.83
CA TYR A 33 4.46 12.48 5.13
C TYR A 33 4.53 11.29 6.11
N GLY A 34 4.83 11.60 7.37
CA GLY A 34 4.71 10.68 8.51
C GLY A 34 5.41 9.34 8.30
N GLN A 35 4.65 8.26 8.43
CA GLN A 35 5.12 6.87 8.30
C GLN A 35 5.63 6.52 6.90
N CYS A 36 5.32 7.32 5.88
CA CYS A 36 5.81 7.09 4.51
C CYS A 36 7.19 7.74 4.26
N ALA A 37 7.75 8.51 5.20
CA ALA A 37 9.05 9.15 5.07
C ALA A 37 10.22 8.21 4.71
N PRO A 38 10.26 6.92 5.11
CA PRO A 38 11.34 6.00 4.72
C PRO A 38 11.56 5.87 3.21
N TRP A 39 10.54 6.10 2.38
CA TRP A 39 10.64 6.01 0.92
C TRP A 39 11.04 7.32 0.23
N ARG A 40 11.28 8.42 0.95
CA ARG A 40 11.42 9.77 0.36
C ARG A 40 12.53 9.90 -0.71
N GLU A 41 13.58 9.10 -0.64
CA GLU A 41 14.68 9.17 -1.62
C GLU A 41 14.34 8.40 -2.92
N TRP A 42 13.47 7.39 -2.83
CA TRP A 42 13.11 6.51 -3.93
C TRP A 42 11.73 5.88 -3.69
N SER A 43 10.69 6.44 -4.31
CA SER A 43 9.30 6.08 -4.04
C SER A 43 8.45 5.94 -5.30
N CYS A 44 7.41 5.10 -5.20
CA CYS A 44 6.32 4.97 -6.14
C CYS A 44 5.07 5.80 -5.81
N CYS A 45 5.01 6.43 -4.63
CA CYS A 45 3.89 7.28 -4.24
C CYS A 45 4.26 8.77 -4.36
N THR A 46 3.27 9.66 -4.32
CA THR A 46 3.49 11.11 -4.26
C THR A 46 3.36 11.63 -2.81
N ALA A 47 3.80 12.85 -2.54
CA ALA A 47 3.54 13.52 -1.26
C ALA A 47 2.03 13.54 -0.92
N ASN A 48 1.15 13.80 -1.90
CA ASN A 48 -0.30 13.78 -1.70
C ASN A 48 -0.84 12.39 -1.37
N THR A 49 -0.25 11.33 -1.91
CA THR A 49 -0.61 9.93 -1.59
C THR A 49 -0.21 9.63 -0.15
N SER A 50 1.01 10.03 0.25
CA SER A 50 1.48 9.80 1.63
C SER A 50 0.66 10.54 2.68
N GLN A 51 0.21 11.77 2.42
CA GLN A 51 -0.69 12.48 3.33
C GLN A 51 -2.04 11.78 3.45
N ALA A 52 -2.62 11.35 2.33
CA ALA A 52 -3.89 10.65 2.30
C ALA A 52 -3.83 9.27 3.00
N ALA A 53 -2.67 8.61 3.01
CA ALA A 53 -2.49 7.36 3.76
C ALA A 53 -2.68 7.52 5.28
N HIS A 54 -2.59 8.75 5.81
CA HIS A 54 -2.73 9.06 7.24
C HIS A 54 -4.12 9.64 7.59
N GLN A 55 -5.04 9.69 6.64
CA GLN A 55 -6.38 10.24 6.81
C GLN A 55 -7.42 9.11 6.84
N ASP A 56 -8.42 9.24 7.72
CA ASP A 56 -9.58 8.34 7.70
C ASP A 56 -10.46 8.63 6.50
N GLN A 57 -11.00 7.58 5.88
CA GLN A 57 -11.84 7.69 4.68
C GLN A 57 -11.21 8.57 3.60
N SER A 58 -9.88 8.44 3.43
CA SER A 58 -9.14 9.29 2.53
C SER A 58 -9.49 9.03 1.07
N ARG A 59 -9.13 9.98 0.21
CA ARG A 59 -9.28 9.88 -1.25
C ARG A 59 -8.58 8.67 -1.90
N LEU A 60 -7.77 7.91 -1.17
CA LEU A 60 -7.14 6.70 -1.73
C LEU A 60 -8.20 5.65 -2.01
N TYR A 61 -9.01 5.32 -1.01
CA TYR A 61 -9.95 4.19 -1.04
C TYR A 61 -11.27 4.44 -0.30
N SER A 62 -11.48 5.65 0.24
CA SER A 62 -12.59 6.00 1.13
C SER A 62 -12.78 5.02 2.29
N PHE A 63 -11.71 4.32 2.71
CA PHE A 63 -11.81 3.23 3.66
C PHE A 63 -11.98 3.74 5.10
N ASN A 64 -12.97 3.20 5.80
CA ASN A 64 -13.20 3.49 7.21
C ASN A 64 -12.51 2.46 8.11
N TRP A 65 -11.43 2.87 8.77
CA TRP A 65 -10.75 2.02 9.77
C TRP A 65 -11.64 1.75 10.99
N ASP A 66 -12.57 2.64 11.31
CA ASP A 66 -13.43 2.58 12.50
C ASP A 66 -14.79 1.88 12.25
N HIS A 67 -14.85 0.97 11.27
CA HIS A 67 -16.11 0.32 10.83
C HIS A 67 -16.79 -0.58 11.88
N CYS A 68 -16.14 -0.84 13.02
CA CYS A 68 -16.70 -1.56 14.18
C CYS A 68 -16.46 -0.82 15.50
N GLY A 69 -16.27 0.50 15.46
CA GLY A 69 -15.83 1.31 16.59
C GLY A 69 -14.42 1.87 16.39
N VAL A 70 -14.00 2.77 17.27
CA VAL A 70 -12.71 3.47 17.15
C VAL A 70 -11.55 2.47 17.20
N MET A 71 -10.76 2.41 16.14
CA MET A 71 -9.58 1.57 16.07
C MET A 71 -8.48 2.15 16.98
N PRO A 72 -7.88 1.33 17.88
CA PRO A 72 -6.73 1.76 18.67
C PRO A 72 -5.58 2.28 17.80
N SER A 73 -4.96 3.38 18.20
CA SER A 73 -3.86 4.02 17.43
C SER A 73 -2.68 3.07 17.17
N ARG A 74 -2.39 2.19 18.13
CA ARG A 74 -1.36 1.13 18.00
C ARG A 74 -1.66 0.12 16.89
N CYS A 75 -2.93 -0.15 16.60
CA CYS A 75 -3.37 -1.00 15.50
C CYS A 75 -3.38 -0.20 14.18
N LYS A 76 -3.96 1.00 14.19
CA LYS A 76 -4.09 1.87 13.02
C LYS A 76 -2.76 2.22 12.36
N ARG A 77 -1.69 2.41 13.15
CA ARG A 77 -0.34 2.67 12.62
C ARG A 77 0.13 1.58 11.65
N HIS A 78 -0.28 0.32 11.84
CA HIS A 78 0.11 -0.78 10.95
C HIS A 78 -0.61 -0.71 9.62
N PHE A 79 -1.90 -0.36 9.61
CA PHE A 79 -2.65 -0.10 8.37
C PHE A 79 -2.10 1.10 7.59
N ILE A 80 -1.64 2.14 8.28
CA ILE A 80 -0.94 3.26 7.66
C ILE A 80 0.40 2.79 7.07
N GLN A 81 1.17 1.99 7.81
CA GLN A 81 2.46 1.46 7.36
C GLN A 81 2.29 0.55 6.13
N ASP A 82 1.30 -0.34 6.15
CA ASP A 82 0.92 -1.21 5.04
C ASP A 82 0.53 -0.38 3.81
N THR A 83 -0.27 0.67 3.99
CA THR A 83 -0.61 1.61 2.91
C THR A 83 0.64 2.28 2.35
N CYS A 84 1.55 2.80 3.19
CA CYS A 84 2.81 3.37 2.72
C CYS A 84 3.66 2.34 1.96
N PHE A 85 3.76 1.11 2.46
CA PHE A 85 4.51 0.03 1.81
C PHE A 85 3.92 -0.30 0.44
N TYR A 86 2.59 -0.48 0.36
CA TYR A 86 1.88 -0.79 -0.89
C TYR A 86 1.99 0.33 -1.93
N GLU A 87 1.80 1.58 -1.52
CA GLU A 87 1.78 2.73 -2.43
C GLU A 87 3.19 3.19 -2.83
N CYS A 88 4.16 3.12 -1.92
CA CYS A 88 5.45 3.78 -2.08
C CYS A 88 6.61 2.85 -2.43
N SER A 89 6.54 1.55 -2.14
CA SER A 89 7.68 0.66 -2.32
C SER A 89 7.99 0.39 -3.81
N PRO A 90 9.22 0.69 -4.28
CA PRO A 90 9.66 0.36 -5.64
C PRO A 90 10.25 -1.06 -5.76
N ASN A 91 10.23 -1.84 -4.66
CA ASN A 91 10.88 -3.15 -4.58
C ASN A 91 9.88 -4.31 -4.59
N LEU A 92 8.63 -4.04 -4.94
CA LEU A 92 7.56 -5.03 -4.96
C LEU A 92 7.44 -5.82 -6.27
N GLY A 93 8.22 -5.47 -7.29
CA GLY A 93 8.13 -6.02 -8.64
C GLY A 93 8.04 -7.55 -8.76
N PRO A 94 8.81 -8.36 -8.00
CA PRO A 94 8.72 -9.82 -8.06
C PRO A 94 7.32 -10.39 -7.73
N TRP A 95 6.52 -9.64 -6.98
CA TRP A 95 5.20 -10.05 -6.50
C TRP A 95 4.04 -9.35 -7.23
N ILE A 96 4.34 -8.48 -8.19
CA ILE A 96 3.32 -7.83 -9.03
C ILE A 96 2.69 -8.87 -9.96
N ARG A 97 1.36 -8.86 -10.04
CA ARG A 97 0.55 -9.73 -10.90
C ARG A 97 -0.54 -8.91 -11.57
N GLN A 98 -0.75 -9.19 -12.85
CA GLN A 98 -1.86 -8.64 -13.62
C GLN A 98 -3.19 -9.16 -13.06
N VAL A 99 -4.20 -8.29 -13.04
CA VAL A 99 -5.55 -8.61 -12.59
C VAL A 99 -6.60 -8.03 -13.51
N ASP A 100 -7.70 -8.78 -13.65
CA ASP A 100 -8.91 -8.28 -14.29
C ASP A 100 -9.74 -7.51 -13.26
N SER A 101 -9.53 -6.19 -13.18
CA SER A 101 -10.23 -5.32 -12.24
C SER A 101 -10.47 -3.94 -12.85
N SER A 102 -11.61 -3.33 -12.51
CA SER A 102 -12.02 -2.03 -13.05
C SER A 102 -11.19 -0.84 -12.55
N TRP A 103 -10.48 -0.98 -11.44
CA TRP A 103 -9.81 0.15 -10.76
C TRP A 103 -8.29 0.00 -10.62
N ARG A 104 -7.73 -1.17 -10.95
CA ARG A 104 -6.29 -1.44 -10.99
C ARG A 104 -6.00 -2.51 -12.04
N LYS A 105 -4.90 -2.38 -12.76
CA LYS A 105 -4.46 -3.41 -13.72
C LYS A 105 -3.53 -4.41 -13.07
N GLU A 106 -2.83 -4.00 -12.02
CA GLU A 106 -1.89 -4.83 -11.29
C GLU A 106 -2.17 -4.81 -9.78
N ARG A 107 -1.77 -5.88 -9.09
CA ARG A 107 -1.73 -5.98 -7.62
C ARG A 107 -0.50 -6.76 -7.19
N ILE A 108 -0.16 -6.68 -5.91
CA ILE A 108 0.79 -7.62 -5.29
C ILE A 108 0.10 -8.90 -4.79
N LEU A 109 0.79 -10.03 -4.90
CA LEU A 109 0.39 -11.34 -4.37
C LEU A 109 1.58 -12.05 -3.72
N HIS A 110 1.35 -12.67 -2.55
CA HIS A 110 2.34 -13.48 -1.83
C HIS A 110 3.65 -12.74 -1.51
N VAL A 111 3.56 -11.46 -1.15
CA VAL A 111 4.72 -10.73 -0.63
C VAL A 111 5.17 -11.39 0.69
N PRO A 112 6.45 -11.76 0.82
CA PRO A 112 6.99 -12.41 2.01
C PRO A 112 7.23 -11.36 3.09
N LEU A 113 6.15 -10.91 3.74
CA LEU A 113 6.25 -10.06 4.91
C LEU A 113 7.07 -10.79 5.99
N CYS A 114 7.97 -10.08 6.65
CA CYS A 114 8.74 -10.64 7.75
C CYS A 114 7.79 -11.10 8.88
N GLN A 115 8.21 -12.13 9.60
CA GLN A 115 7.38 -12.73 10.65
C GLN A 115 7.08 -11.71 11.75
N GLU A 116 8.07 -10.92 12.13
CA GLU A 116 8.00 -9.95 13.21
C GLU A 116 7.01 -8.81 12.89
N ASP A 117 7.02 -8.30 11.66
CA ASP A 117 6.06 -7.29 11.19
C ASP A 117 4.62 -7.81 11.25
N CYS A 118 4.40 -9.03 10.78
CA CYS A 118 3.08 -9.68 10.80
C CYS A 118 2.58 -9.91 12.24
N GLN A 119 3.43 -10.46 13.10
CA GLN A 119 3.09 -10.79 14.49
C GLN A 119 2.81 -9.52 15.30
N GLN A 120 3.65 -8.50 15.17
CA GLN A 120 3.46 -7.23 15.89
C GLN A 120 2.19 -6.51 15.44
N TRP A 121 1.87 -6.56 14.15
CA TRP A 121 0.60 -6.04 13.65
C TRP A 121 -0.58 -6.76 14.30
N TRP A 122 -0.56 -8.09 14.29
CA TRP A 122 -1.61 -8.90 14.91
C TRP A 122 -1.77 -8.60 16.41
N ASP A 123 -0.67 -8.51 17.15
CA ASP A 123 -0.67 -8.24 18.60
C ASP A 123 -1.23 -6.86 18.94
N ASP A 124 -0.83 -5.83 18.20
CA ASP A 124 -1.31 -4.47 18.45
C ASP A 124 -2.81 -4.30 18.13
N CYS A 125 -3.36 -5.16 17.28
CA CYS A 125 -4.77 -5.16 16.89
C CYS A 125 -5.67 -6.07 17.75
N GLN A 126 -5.16 -6.73 18.80
CA GLN A 126 -5.95 -7.62 19.66
C GLN A 126 -7.17 -6.94 20.33
N GLU A 127 -7.09 -5.63 20.58
CA GLU A 127 -8.18 -4.82 21.17
C GLU A 127 -9.05 -4.11 20.11
N ALA A 128 -8.73 -4.28 18.82
CA ALA A 128 -9.52 -3.74 17.72
C ALA A 128 -10.64 -4.71 17.32
N PHE A 129 -11.72 -4.18 16.74
CA PHE A 129 -12.86 -4.97 16.28
C PHE A 129 -13.00 -4.88 14.77
N THR A 130 -13.47 -5.97 14.16
CA THR A 130 -13.87 -6.00 12.75
C THR A 130 -15.02 -6.97 12.53
N CYS A 131 -15.83 -6.71 11.50
CA CYS A 131 -16.95 -7.55 11.11
C CYS A 131 -16.65 -8.40 9.86
N LYS A 132 -15.41 -8.36 9.34
CA LYS A 132 -15.02 -9.08 8.12
C LYS A 132 -13.58 -9.62 8.22
N THR A 133 -13.35 -10.79 7.65
CA THR A 133 -12.01 -11.38 7.50
C THR A 133 -11.35 -11.05 6.15
N ASN A 134 -12.13 -10.58 5.17
CA ASN A 134 -11.63 -10.09 3.89
C ASN A 134 -12.07 -8.64 3.70
N TRP A 135 -11.12 -7.71 3.76
CA TRP A 135 -11.37 -6.28 3.65
C TRP A 135 -11.30 -5.74 2.22
N HIS A 136 -11.01 -6.58 1.21
CA HIS A 136 -11.01 -6.14 -0.19
C HIS A 136 -12.40 -6.17 -0.85
N GLN A 137 -13.38 -6.89 -0.29
CA GLN A 137 -14.67 -7.11 -0.95
C GLN A 137 -15.84 -7.23 0.04
N GLY A 138 -17.06 -6.96 -0.45
CA GLY A 138 -18.31 -7.19 0.28
C GLY A 138 -18.58 -6.17 1.40
N TRP A 139 -18.07 -4.95 1.26
CA TRP A 139 -18.46 -3.80 2.08
C TRP A 139 -19.75 -3.17 1.55
N ASN A 140 -20.48 -2.49 2.43
CA ASN A 140 -21.57 -1.61 2.04
C ASN A 140 -21.04 -0.19 1.87
N TRP A 141 -21.04 0.32 0.62
CA TRP A 141 -20.56 1.65 0.25
C TRP A 141 -21.70 2.65 0.00
N SER A 142 -22.91 2.40 0.52
CA SER A 142 -24.08 3.26 0.27
C SER A 142 -23.92 4.69 0.79
N THR A 143 -22.98 4.93 1.71
CA THR A 143 -22.73 6.24 2.35
C THR A 143 -21.45 6.92 1.87
N GLY A 144 -20.85 6.43 0.77
CA GLY A 144 -19.51 6.83 0.33
C GLY A 144 -18.44 5.98 0.99
#